data_AF-B8BYR3-F1
#
_entry.id   AF-B8BYR3-F1
#
_cell.length_a   1.000
_cell.length_b   1.000
_cell.length_c   1.000
_cell.angle_alpha   90.00
_cell.angle_beta   90.00
_cell.angle_gamma   90.00
#
_symmetry.space_group_name_H-M   'P 1'
#
loop_
_entity.id
_entity.type
_entity.pdbx_description
1 polymer ?
#
loop_
_entity_poly.entity_id
_entity_poly.type
_entity_poly.pdbx_seq_one_letter_code
_entity_poly.pdbx_strand_id
1 'polypeptide(L)'
;MGGISTSSLRDVPDQNYASWSGVCRTDGGGFCGMRTLPFKDAPLNATDQDGVYLDCMLVSDDDADRRMWKMTLRTDSSRGEQVFQAQFDLQKAMDEAKIRGDDTWARVLVPFDSFQLVRGPRLIVDSDPLDVSGGIYQIGMTMSKFKIAVNTTELENFRAGFFNMHIKEIGFYNDNDDTTTPGMAVASDEVVPDTLSKKEAESKRPMLLKMLLPVAKLLFSEKANRRRSAMKIMREKRNMSRVQAILFGIKIRQSSMGLFGSVAKTGGILGVDIARAVVKNVLKIVFLYPLRLIGGIIRTMKKMLGMKVKPSLRE
;
A
#
# COMPACT_ATOMS: atom_id res chain seq x y z
N MET A 1 3.02 -0.97 -5.41
CA MET A 1 1.98 0.06 -5.43
C MET A 1 2.60 1.35 -5.98
N GLY A 2 1.94 2.05 -6.91
CA GLY A 2 2.54 3.09 -7.78
C GLY A 2 2.77 4.47 -7.13
N GLY A 3 3.00 4.51 -5.82
CA GLY A 3 3.11 5.74 -5.03
C GLY A 3 4.52 6.32 -4.97
N ILE A 4 4.67 7.44 -4.28
CA ILE A 4 5.98 8.03 -3.95
C ILE A 4 6.49 7.44 -2.63
N SER A 5 5.57 7.10 -1.72
CA SER A 5 5.81 6.42 -0.45
C SER A 5 6.44 5.04 -0.65
N THR A 6 7.24 4.61 0.32
CA THR A 6 8.10 3.42 0.18
C THR A 6 8.13 2.66 1.49
N SER A 7 7.97 1.35 1.45
CA SER A 7 8.16 0.49 2.62
C SER A 7 8.73 -0.86 2.24
N SER A 8 9.38 -1.50 3.21
CA SER A 8 9.86 -2.88 3.11
C SER A 8 9.65 -3.58 4.45
N LEU A 9 9.21 -4.83 4.41
CA LEU A 9 9.40 -5.76 5.52
C LEU A 9 10.78 -6.40 5.35
N ARG A 10 11.55 -6.48 6.43
CA ARG A 10 12.87 -7.10 6.46
C ARG A 10 13.01 -7.96 7.69
N ASP A 11 13.65 -9.10 7.51
CA ASP A 11 14.20 -9.85 8.61
C ASP A 11 15.34 -9.06 9.26
N VAL A 12 15.47 -9.15 10.58
CA VAL A 12 16.53 -8.48 11.35
C VAL A 12 17.44 -9.57 11.90
N PRO A 13 18.71 -9.66 11.43
CA PRO A 13 19.61 -10.72 11.85
C PRO A 13 19.72 -10.81 13.36
N ASP A 14 19.69 -12.04 13.88
CA ASP A 14 19.83 -12.37 15.29
C ASP A 14 18.75 -11.76 16.21
N GLN A 15 17.61 -11.38 15.65
CA GLN A 15 16.45 -10.86 16.40
C GLN A 15 15.21 -11.72 16.15
N ASN A 16 14.34 -11.82 17.14
CA ASN A 16 13.08 -12.55 17.08
C ASN A 16 11.92 -11.70 16.53
N TYR A 17 12.21 -10.77 15.62
CA TYR A 17 11.22 -9.90 15.00
C TYR A 17 11.63 -9.48 13.59
N ALA A 18 10.64 -9.12 12.78
CA ALA A 18 10.83 -8.46 11.49
C ALA A 18 10.62 -6.95 11.61
N SER A 19 11.37 -6.15 10.84
CA SER A 19 11.18 -4.69 10.74
C SER A 19 10.37 -4.34 9.50
N TRP A 20 9.19 -3.75 9.70
CA TRP A 20 8.44 -3.06 8.67
C TRP A 20 8.68 -1.55 8.77
N SER A 21 9.50 -1.03 7.86
CA SER A 21 9.90 0.37 7.86
C SER A 21 9.77 1.02 6.49
N GLY A 22 9.72 2.34 6.49
CA GLY A 22 9.54 3.10 5.27
C GLY A 22 9.42 4.60 5.45
N VAL A 23 9.13 5.30 4.36
CA VAL A 23 8.86 6.74 4.34
C VAL A 23 7.53 6.97 3.64
N CYS A 24 6.50 7.36 4.40
CA CYS A 24 5.22 7.78 3.85
C CYS A 24 5.25 9.27 3.53
N ARG A 25 4.88 9.64 2.30
CA ARG A 25 4.78 11.01 1.84
C ARG A 25 3.33 11.34 1.51
N THR A 26 2.92 12.57 1.78
CA THR A 26 1.56 13.06 1.44
C THR A 26 1.31 13.06 -0.07
N ASP A 27 2.33 13.41 -0.86
CA ASP A 27 2.30 13.36 -2.31
C ASP A 27 2.29 11.92 -2.83
N GLY A 28 1.47 11.65 -3.85
CA GLY A 28 1.53 10.38 -4.59
C GLY A 28 0.98 9.18 -3.83
N GLY A 29 -0.05 9.40 -3.01
CA GLY A 29 -0.88 8.34 -2.45
C GLY A 29 -0.94 8.33 -0.92
N GLY A 30 0.04 8.83 -0.16
CA GLY A 30 -0.13 8.92 1.29
C GLY A 30 -0.31 7.58 2.01
N PHE A 31 0.28 6.49 1.50
CA PHE A 31 0.27 5.20 2.20
C PHE A 31 1.55 4.40 1.94
N CYS A 32 1.90 3.56 2.90
CA CYS A 32 2.89 2.50 2.83
C CYS A 32 2.19 1.19 3.15
N GLY A 33 2.52 0.12 2.44
CA GLY A 33 1.89 -1.17 2.72
C GLY A 33 2.81 -2.33 2.41
N MET A 34 2.54 -3.44 3.06
CA MET A 34 3.17 -4.72 2.85
C MET A 34 2.07 -5.77 2.72
N ARG A 35 2.38 -6.87 2.03
CA ARG A 35 1.49 -8.01 1.89
C ARG A 35 2.34 -9.23 1.64
N THR A 36 1.97 -10.35 2.25
CA THR A 36 2.50 -11.65 1.87
C THR A 36 2.19 -11.92 0.40
N LEU A 37 3.01 -12.76 -0.23
CA LEU A 37 2.54 -13.45 -1.44
C LEU A 37 1.51 -14.51 -1.01
N PRO A 38 0.65 -15.00 -1.91
CA PRO A 38 -0.30 -16.06 -1.56
C PRO A 38 0.42 -17.24 -0.91
N PHE A 39 -0.17 -17.79 0.13
CA PHE A 39 0.33 -19.02 0.75
C PHE A 39 0.33 -20.16 -0.26
N LYS A 40 1.36 -20.98 -0.22
CA LYS A 40 1.72 -21.91 -1.30
C LYS A 40 0.91 -23.19 -1.26
N ASP A 41 0.78 -23.80 -0.08
CA ASP A 41 0.26 -25.15 0.08
C ASP A 41 -1.26 -25.14 0.29
N ALA A 42 -1.75 -24.31 1.20
CA ALA A 42 -3.17 -24.11 1.45
C ALA A 42 -3.43 -22.68 2.02
N PRO A 43 -4.67 -22.18 1.93
CA PRO A 43 -5.09 -21.03 2.73
C PRO A 43 -4.93 -21.34 4.21
N LEU A 44 -4.63 -20.33 5.03
CA LEU A 44 -4.61 -20.51 6.48
C LEU A 44 -6.03 -20.79 6.95
N ASN A 45 -6.19 -21.87 7.70
CA ASN A 45 -7.47 -22.19 8.32
C ASN A 45 -7.71 -21.22 9.48
N ALA A 46 -8.78 -20.42 9.35
CA ALA A 46 -9.22 -19.48 10.37
C ALA A 46 -10.65 -19.81 10.86
N THR A 47 -11.09 -21.06 10.63
CA THR A 47 -12.36 -21.57 11.17
C THR A 47 -12.29 -21.56 12.69
N ASP A 48 -13.39 -21.17 13.34
CA ASP A 48 -13.52 -21.08 14.80
C ASP A 48 -12.56 -20.08 15.47
N GLN A 49 -12.07 -19.10 14.71
CA GLN A 49 -11.28 -17.97 15.24
C GLN A 49 -12.12 -16.69 15.20
N ASP A 50 -11.88 -15.79 16.15
CA ASP A 50 -12.64 -14.53 16.28
C ASP A 50 -11.93 -13.36 15.59
N GLY A 51 -10.62 -13.46 15.39
CA GLY A 51 -9.87 -12.44 14.65
C GLY A 51 -8.40 -12.73 14.48
N VAL A 52 -7.66 -11.67 14.13
CA VAL A 52 -6.21 -11.65 13.95
C VAL A 52 -5.57 -10.84 15.07
N TYR A 53 -4.49 -11.32 15.67
CA TYR A 53 -3.63 -10.50 16.52
C TYR A 53 -2.32 -10.12 15.82
N LEU A 54 -1.73 -9.02 16.30
CA LEU A 54 -0.42 -8.54 15.88
C LEU A 54 0.35 -8.11 17.13
N ASP A 55 1.49 -8.76 17.36
CA ASP A 55 2.46 -8.35 18.39
C ASP A 55 3.52 -7.47 17.75
N CYS A 56 3.54 -6.20 18.14
CA CYS A 56 4.38 -5.21 17.49
C CYS A 56 4.89 -4.12 18.43
N MET A 57 5.93 -3.43 18.00
CA MET A 57 6.51 -2.27 18.66
C MET A 57 6.73 -1.17 17.63
N LEU A 58 6.20 0.02 17.88
CA LEU A 58 6.48 1.20 17.06
C LEU A 58 7.76 1.86 17.56
N VAL A 59 8.82 1.83 16.76
CA VAL A 59 10.16 2.30 17.15
C VAL A 59 10.46 3.70 16.63
N SER A 60 9.74 4.16 15.61
CA SER A 60 9.99 5.44 14.95
C SER A 60 9.48 6.67 15.70
N ASP A 61 8.46 6.50 16.53
CA ASP A 61 7.72 7.57 17.20
C ASP A 61 6.74 7.01 18.24
N ASP A 62 6.33 7.89 19.16
CA ASP A 62 5.33 7.60 20.20
C ASP A 62 3.90 8.08 19.83
N ASP A 63 3.75 8.71 18.65
CA ASP A 63 2.47 9.27 18.15
C ASP A 63 1.83 8.32 17.12
N ALA A 64 1.33 7.16 17.55
CA ALA A 64 0.76 6.17 16.63
C ALA A 64 -0.56 6.66 16.00
N ASP A 65 -1.31 7.50 16.71
CA ASP A 65 -2.62 8.06 16.34
C ASP A 65 -2.59 9.00 15.13
N ARG A 66 -1.44 9.62 14.84
CA ARG A 66 -1.24 10.51 13.69
C ARG A 66 -1.07 9.78 12.37
N ARG A 67 -1.32 8.46 12.35
CA ARG A 67 -1.30 7.59 11.16
C ARG A 67 -2.44 6.59 11.25
N MET A 68 -2.98 6.22 10.10
CA MET A 68 -3.98 5.16 10.02
C MET A 68 -3.29 3.80 9.84
N TRP A 69 -3.44 2.92 10.82
CA TRP A 69 -2.94 1.56 10.76
C TRP A 69 -4.08 0.60 10.40
N LYS A 70 -3.78 -0.33 9.49
CA LYS A 70 -4.80 -1.22 8.93
C LYS A 70 -4.24 -2.60 8.69
N MET A 71 -5.03 -3.61 9.07
CA MET A 71 -4.81 -5.01 8.71
C MET A 71 -5.58 -5.32 7.43
N THR A 72 -5.06 -6.19 6.58
CA THR A 72 -5.67 -6.56 5.29
C THR A 72 -5.65 -8.07 5.13
N LEU A 73 -6.80 -8.63 4.77
CA LEU A 73 -6.97 -10.06 4.51
C LEU A 73 -7.50 -10.30 3.09
N ARG A 74 -7.21 -11.49 2.58
CA ARG A 74 -7.86 -12.04 1.39
C ARG A 74 -8.32 -13.45 1.65
N THR A 75 -9.53 -13.71 1.21
CA THR A 75 -10.19 -15.02 1.18
C THR A 75 -10.18 -15.62 -0.23
N ASP A 76 -9.41 -15.00 -1.14
CA ASP A 76 -9.21 -15.47 -2.50
C ASP A 76 -7.73 -15.45 -2.91
N SER A 77 -7.40 -16.22 -3.95
CA SER A 77 -6.08 -16.20 -4.59
C SER A 77 -5.90 -15.02 -5.56
N SER A 78 -6.91 -14.14 -5.68
CA SER A 78 -6.91 -13.08 -6.67
C SER A 78 -5.94 -11.97 -6.29
N ARG A 79 -5.52 -11.18 -7.29
CA ARG A 79 -4.73 -9.96 -7.09
C ARG A 79 -5.54 -8.71 -7.42
N GLY A 80 -6.86 -8.81 -7.26
CA GLY A 80 -7.80 -7.73 -7.57
C GLY A 80 -7.53 -6.46 -6.76
N GLU A 81 -8.21 -5.37 -7.09
CA GLU A 81 -8.10 -4.13 -6.31
C GLU A 81 -8.88 -4.18 -4.99
N GLN A 82 -9.80 -5.13 -4.87
CA GLN A 82 -10.65 -5.33 -3.70
C GLN A 82 -9.95 -6.21 -2.66
N VAL A 83 -10.05 -5.83 -1.40
CA VAL A 83 -9.52 -6.56 -0.23
C VAL A 83 -10.40 -6.28 0.97
N PHE A 84 -10.41 -7.20 1.93
CA PHE A 84 -10.96 -6.92 3.25
C PHE A 84 -9.91 -6.17 4.06
N GLN A 85 -10.31 -5.05 4.68
CA GLN A 85 -9.43 -4.21 5.45
C GLN A 85 -10.12 -3.76 6.74
N ALA A 86 -9.40 -3.83 7.86
CA ALA A 86 -9.83 -3.32 9.15
C ALA A 86 -8.87 -2.23 9.62
N GLN A 87 -9.39 -1.19 10.25
CA GLN A 87 -8.59 -0.18 10.97
C GLN A 87 -8.39 -0.66 12.39
N PHE A 88 -7.20 -0.46 12.95
CA PHE A 88 -6.92 -0.75 14.36
C PHE A 88 -6.24 0.43 15.04
N ASP A 89 -6.46 0.55 16.35
CA ASP A 89 -5.90 1.60 17.17
C ASP A 89 -4.60 1.12 17.81
N LEU A 90 -3.48 1.47 17.16
CA LEU A 90 -2.15 1.12 17.65
C LEU A 90 -1.79 1.90 18.93
N GLN A 91 -2.27 3.14 19.07
CA GLN A 91 -1.98 3.95 20.26
C GLN A 91 -2.62 3.32 21.49
N LYS A 92 -3.89 2.93 21.38
CA LYS A 92 -4.60 2.21 22.43
C LYS A 92 -3.86 0.93 22.84
N ALA A 93 -3.42 0.12 21.88
CA ALA A 93 -2.67 -1.11 22.18
C ALA A 93 -1.33 -0.85 22.87
N MET A 94 -0.63 0.23 22.50
CA MET A 94 0.61 0.66 23.17
C MET A 94 0.35 1.13 24.60
N ASP A 95 -0.73 1.89 24.83
CA ASP A 95 -1.08 2.40 26.15
C ASP A 95 -1.51 1.26 27.09
N GLU A 96 -2.28 0.28 26.58
CA GLU A 96 -2.63 -0.93 27.32
C GLU A 96 -1.41 -1.78 27.69
N ALA A 97 -0.42 -1.89 26.80
CA ALA A 97 0.82 -2.60 27.07
C ALA A 97 1.61 -1.95 28.22
N LYS A 98 1.71 -0.60 28.21
CA LYS A 98 2.33 0.17 29.30
C LYS A 98 1.63 -0.04 30.64
N ILE A 99 0.29 -0.07 30.65
CA ILE A 99 -0.49 -0.34 31.87
C ILE A 99 -0.17 -1.73 32.45
N ARG A 100 0.08 -2.72 31.58
CA ARG A 100 0.47 -4.08 31.98
C ARG A 100 1.95 -4.21 32.38
N GLY A 101 2.74 -3.15 32.27
CA GLY A 101 4.18 -3.17 32.53
C GLY A 101 5.01 -3.77 31.40
N ASP A 102 4.44 -3.98 30.21
CA ASP A 102 5.15 -4.31 28.99
C ASP A 102 5.28 -3.05 28.13
N ASP A 103 6.27 -2.22 28.46
CA ASP A 103 6.53 -0.97 27.72
C ASP A 103 7.11 -1.21 26.31
N THR A 104 7.33 -2.46 25.91
CA THR A 104 8.07 -2.81 24.69
C THR A 104 7.15 -3.36 23.61
N TRP A 105 6.22 -4.28 23.94
CA TRP A 105 5.40 -4.96 22.93
C TRP A 105 3.91 -4.69 23.13
N ALA A 106 3.30 -4.12 22.10
CA ALA A 106 1.85 -3.93 22.01
C ALA A 106 1.22 -5.11 21.27
N ARG A 107 0.18 -5.70 21.88
CA ARG A 107 -0.69 -6.68 21.22
C ARG A 107 -1.94 -5.97 20.70
N VAL A 108 -2.11 -5.95 19.39
CA VAL A 108 -3.30 -5.45 18.71
C VAL A 108 -4.22 -6.62 18.41
N LEU A 109 -5.48 -6.54 18.82
CA LEU A 109 -6.53 -7.48 18.43
C LEU A 109 -7.40 -6.87 17.33
N VAL A 110 -7.59 -7.59 16.23
CA VAL A 110 -8.40 -7.16 15.08
C VAL A 110 -9.50 -8.20 14.82
N PRO A 111 -10.70 -8.01 15.38
CA PRO A 111 -11.85 -8.89 15.17
C PRO A 111 -12.21 -9.06 13.69
N PHE A 112 -12.69 -10.25 13.28
CA PHE A 112 -13.09 -10.49 11.89
C PHE A 112 -14.30 -9.64 11.45
N ASP A 113 -15.22 -9.33 12.37
CA ASP A 113 -16.38 -8.47 12.12
C ASP A 113 -16.00 -7.01 11.79
N SER A 114 -14.79 -6.58 12.18
CA SER A 114 -14.26 -5.24 11.90
C SER A 114 -13.74 -5.08 10.46
N PHE A 115 -13.57 -6.17 9.72
CA PHE A 115 -13.07 -6.14 8.35
C PHE A 115 -14.17 -5.75 7.38
N GLN A 116 -13.86 -4.76 6.54
CA GLN A 116 -14.77 -4.24 5.54
C GLN A 116 -14.18 -4.42 4.14
N LEU A 117 -15.02 -4.72 3.15
CA LEU A 117 -14.56 -4.80 1.77
C LEU A 117 -14.26 -3.40 1.23
N VAL A 118 -13.04 -3.19 0.77
CA VAL A 118 -12.58 -1.90 0.26
C VAL A 118 -11.99 -2.01 -1.14
N ARG A 119 -12.04 -0.91 -1.89
CA ARG A 119 -11.25 -0.70 -3.11
C ARG A 119 -10.33 0.51 -2.91
N GLY A 120 -9.05 0.23 -2.66
CA GLY A 120 -8.12 1.28 -2.21
C GLY A 120 -8.55 1.82 -0.83
N PRO A 121 -8.66 3.15 -0.63
CA PRO A 121 -9.13 3.70 0.64
C PRO A 121 -10.66 3.74 0.79
N ARG A 122 -11.42 3.37 -0.26
CA ARG A 122 -12.87 3.54 -0.29
C ARG A 122 -13.59 2.27 0.14
N LEU A 123 -14.54 2.43 1.06
CA LEU A 123 -15.48 1.40 1.46
C LEU A 123 -16.40 1.03 0.29
N ILE A 124 -16.65 -0.27 0.10
CA ILE A 124 -17.72 -0.76 -0.75
C ILE A 124 -18.95 -0.94 0.13
N VAL A 125 -19.91 -0.03 -0.02
CA VAL A 125 -21.18 -0.04 0.71
C VAL A 125 -21.97 -1.30 0.34
N ASP A 126 -22.68 -1.87 1.31
CA ASP A 126 -23.52 -3.07 1.15
C ASP A 126 -22.74 -4.29 0.62
N SER A 127 -21.47 -4.42 1.01
CA SER A 127 -20.67 -5.61 0.72
C SER A 127 -20.95 -6.72 1.71
N ASP A 128 -20.78 -7.96 1.25
CA ASP A 128 -20.85 -9.12 2.12
C ASP A 128 -19.76 -9.05 3.21
N PRO A 129 -20.06 -9.51 4.43
CA PRO A 129 -19.08 -9.57 5.50
C PRO A 129 -17.91 -10.50 5.13
N LEU A 130 -16.81 -10.37 5.86
CA LEU A 130 -15.67 -11.27 5.70
C LEU A 130 -16.09 -12.72 6.01
N ASP A 131 -16.00 -13.59 5.01
CA ASP A 131 -16.19 -15.03 5.17
C ASP A 131 -14.83 -15.75 5.12
N VAL A 132 -14.40 -16.28 6.27
CA VAL A 132 -13.12 -16.98 6.43
C VAL A 132 -13.22 -18.49 6.30
N SER A 133 -14.40 -19.06 6.02
CA SER A 133 -14.61 -20.51 5.91
C SER A 133 -13.76 -21.18 4.82
N GLY A 134 -13.46 -20.44 3.74
CA GLY A 134 -12.55 -20.86 2.67
C GLY A 134 -11.05 -20.64 3.00
N GLY A 135 -10.76 -20.12 4.18
CA GLY A 135 -9.43 -19.77 4.68
C GLY A 135 -8.85 -18.45 4.16
N ILE A 136 -7.70 -18.07 4.71
CA ILE A 136 -6.99 -16.83 4.41
C ILE A 136 -5.83 -17.11 3.47
N TYR A 137 -5.84 -16.49 2.29
CA TYR A 137 -4.81 -16.65 1.27
C TYR A 137 -3.65 -15.66 1.40
N GLN A 138 -3.92 -14.47 1.93
CA GLN A 138 -2.92 -13.40 2.09
C GLN A 138 -3.22 -12.53 3.29
N ILE A 139 -2.15 -12.09 3.95
CA ILE A 139 -2.21 -11.09 5.02
C ILE A 139 -1.37 -9.89 4.58
N GLY A 140 -1.78 -8.69 4.97
CA GLY A 140 -1.01 -7.49 4.73
C GLY A 140 -1.33 -6.41 5.73
N MET A 141 -0.48 -5.38 5.74
CA MET A 141 -0.63 -4.23 6.59
C MET A 141 -0.47 -2.96 5.78
N THR A 142 -1.17 -1.92 6.19
CA THR A 142 -1.10 -0.60 5.56
C THR A 142 -1.03 0.49 6.63
N MET A 143 -0.05 1.37 6.48
CA MET A 143 0.01 2.65 7.17
C MET A 143 -0.38 3.74 6.17
N SER A 144 -1.35 4.58 6.49
CA SER A 144 -1.90 5.54 5.54
C SER A 144 -2.34 6.85 6.19
N LYS A 145 -2.50 7.88 5.37
CA LYS A 145 -3.25 9.09 5.71
C LYS A 145 -4.75 8.96 5.53
N PHE A 146 -5.25 7.88 4.91
CA PHE A 146 -6.68 7.75 4.59
C PHE A 146 -7.40 6.86 5.60
N LYS A 147 -8.55 7.32 6.09
CA LYS A 147 -9.51 6.49 6.84
C LYS A 147 -10.23 5.54 5.89
N ILE A 148 -10.79 4.43 6.37
CA ILE A 148 -11.77 3.66 5.57
C ILE A 148 -13.09 4.42 5.68
N ALA A 149 -13.58 4.89 4.54
CA ALA A 149 -14.82 5.63 4.43
C ALA A 149 -15.39 5.48 3.00
N VAL A 150 -16.68 5.76 2.82
CA VAL A 150 -17.33 5.75 1.50
C VAL A 150 -16.63 6.71 0.53
N ASN A 151 -16.29 7.89 1.04
CA ASN A 151 -15.50 8.89 0.34
C ASN A 151 -14.03 8.81 0.75
N THR A 152 -13.16 9.36 -0.10
CA THR A 152 -11.73 9.47 0.24
C THR A 152 -11.54 10.51 1.34
N THR A 153 -11.44 10.04 2.59
CA THR A 153 -11.28 10.87 3.78
C THR A 153 -9.85 10.78 4.30
N GLU A 154 -9.20 11.92 4.47
CA GLU A 154 -7.85 12.03 5.04
C GLU A 154 -7.91 12.26 6.55
N LEU A 155 -6.91 11.76 7.26
CA LEU A 155 -6.67 12.06 8.66
C LEU A 155 -6.09 13.48 8.75
N GLU A 156 -6.79 14.37 9.46
CA GLU A 156 -6.51 15.81 9.47
C GLU A 156 -5.10 16.14 10.00
N ASN A 157 -4.68 15.45 11.06
CA ASN A 157 -3.39 15.63 11.74
C ASN A 157 -2.29 14.67 11.24
N PHE A 158 -2.44 14.11 10.03
CA PHE A 158 -1.56 13.07 9.49
C PHE A 158 -0.07 13.44 9.55
N ARG A 159 0.74 12.54 10.13
CA ARG A 159 2.19 12.68 10.21
C ARG A 159 2.88 11.90 9.08
N ALA A 160 3.25 12.62 8.03
CA ALA A 160 4.15 12.12 7.00
C ALA A 160 5.58 11.95 7.54
N GLY A 161 6.34 11.02 6.96
CA GLY A 161 7.73 10.81 7.32
C GLY A 161 8.12 9.35 7.41
N PHE A 162 9.25 9.13 8.06
CA PHE A 162 9.77 7.80 8.37
C PHE A 162 8.90 7.10 9.40
N PHE A 163 8.73 5.79 9.23
CA PHE A 163 8.16 4.91 10.25
C PHE A 163 8.97 3.62 10.32
N ASN A 164 8.97 2.99 11.50
CA ASN A 164 9.55 1.67 11.72
C ASN A 164 8.74 0.95 12.79
N MET A 165 8.12 -0.17 12.40
CA MET A 165 7.40 -1.08 13.28
C MET A 165 8.14 -2.41 13.31
N HIS A 166 8.50 -2.86 14.50
CA HIS A 166 8.98 -4.22 14.73
C HIS A 166 7.75 -5.12 14.92
N ILE A 167 7.77 -6.28 14.28
CA ILE A 167 6.67 -7.24 14.28
C ILE A 167 7.26 -8.54 14.79
N LYS A 168 6.81 -8.97 15.96
CA LYS A 168 7.20 -10.25 16.54
C LYS A 168 6.37 -11.36 15.91
N GLU A 169 5.06 -11.17 15.85
CA GLU A 169 4.13 -12.25 15.52
C GLU A 169 2.82 -11.71 14.92
N ILE A 170 2.22 -12.51 14.04
CA ILE A 170 0.85 -12.32 13.54
C ILE A 170 0.18 -13.68 13.57
N GLY A 171 -0.94 -13.79 14.27
CA GLY A 171 -1.67 -15.05 14.41
C GLY A 171 -3.19 -14.83 14.52
N PHE A 172 -3.92 -15.90 14.78
CA PHE A 172 -5.36 -15.86 15.05
C PHE A 172 -5.64 -16.00 16.54
N TYR A 173 -6.74 -15.41 17.02
CA TYR A 173 -7.18 -15.56 18.41
C TYR A 173 -8.65 -15.96 18.48
N ASN A 174 -9.03 -16.53 19.62
CA ASN A 174 -10.40 -16.80 20.03
C ASN A 174 -10.66 -16.12 21.38
N ASP A 175 -11.78 -15.40 21.50
CA ASP A 175 -12.18 -14.66 22.70
C ASP A 175 -12.49 -15.59 23.89
N ASN A 176 -12.79 -16.87 23.62
CA ASN A 176 -13.08 -17.87 24.66
C ASN A 176 -11.83 -18.52 25.25
N ASP A 177 -10.64 -18.28 24.70
CA ASP A 177 -9.40 -18.71 25.35
C ASP A 177 -9.09 -17.76 26.51
N ASP A 178 -9.57 -18.14 27.69
CA ASP A 178 -9.47 -17.42 28.99
C ASP A 178 -8.03 -17.34 29.55
N THR A 179 -7.03 -17.28 28.67
CA THR A 179 -5.63 -17.07 29.04
C THR A 179 -5.38 -15.59 29.26
N THR A 180 -5.75 -15.13 30.45
CA THR A 180 -5.39 -13.83 31.06
C THR A 180 -3.89 -13.68 31.34
N THR A 181 -3.08 -14.66 30.96
CA THR A 181 -1.65 -14.53 30.69
C THR A 181 -1.52 -14.64 29.17
N PRO A 182 -0.85 -13.72 28.44
CA PRO A 182 -0.63 -13.87 27.00
C PRO A 182 0.30 -15.07 26.78
N GLY A 183 -0.28 -16.25 26.88
CA GLY A 183 0.35 -17.52 26.67
C GLY A 183 0.70 -17.54 25.20
N MET A 184 2.00 -17.59 24.94
CA MET A 184 2.49 -18.37 23.82
C MET A 184 1.77 -19.72 23.90
N ALA A 185 0.68 -19.87 23.18
CA ALA A 185 0.26 -21.18 22.74
C ALA A 185 1.48 -21.67 21.96
N VAL A 186 2.32 -22.45 22.63
CA VAL A 186 3.41 -23.17 22.00
C VAL A 186 2.69 -24.17 21.12
N ALA A 187 2.33 -23.74 19.91
CA ALA A 187 1.87 -24.65 18.90
C ALA A 187 3.05 -25.58 18.61
N SER A 188 2.85 -26.81 19.06
CA SER A 188 3.53 -28.00 18.60
C SER A 188 3.81 -27.89 17.10
N ASP A 189 5.08 -27.94 16.70
CA ASP A 189 5.53 -27.95 15.31
C ASP A 189 4.76 -26.98 14.40
N GLU A 190 4.83 -25.66 14.68
CA GLU A 190 4.27 -24.64 13.80
C GLU A 190 4.89 -24.74 12.40
N VAL A 191 4.13 -25.30 11.46
CA VAL A 191 4.42 -25.23 10.04
C VAL A 191 4.27 -23.76 9.63
N VAL A 192 5.37 -23.00 9.68
CA VAL A 192 5.44 -21.65 9.14
C VAL A 192 5.00 -21.71 7.67
N PRO A 193 3.89 -21.04 7.30
CA PRO A 193 3.32 -21.21 5.97
C PRO A 193 4.26 -20.62 4.92
N ASP A 194 4.64 -21.43 3.92
CA ASP A 194 5.45 -20.94 2.80
C ASP A 194 4.59 -20.05 1.88
N THR A 195 5.21 -19.02 1.32
CA THR A 195 4.54 -18.15 0.34
C THR A 195 5.08 -18.42 -1.04
N LEU A 196 4.26 -18.21 -2.07
CA LEU A 196 4.72 -18.35 -3.45
C LEU A 196 5.98 -17.49 -3.68
N SER A 197 6.95 -18.02 -4.43
CA SER A 197 8.08 -17.21 -4.86
C SER A 197 7.62 -16.11 -5.84
N LYS A 198 8.42 -15.05 -5.97
CA LYS A 198 8.12 -13.95 -6.91
C LYS A 198 7.96 -14.45 -8.36
N LYS A 199 8.72 -15.47 -8.77
CA LYS A 199 8.67 -16.05 -10.12
C LYS A 199 7.39 -16.86 -10.33
N GLU A 200 6.99 -17.68 -9.36
CA GLU A 200 5.74 -18.45 -9.42
C GLU A 200 4.51 -17.54 -9.39
N ALA A 201 4.53 -16.50 -8.55
CA ALA A 201 3.49 -15.48 -8.53
C ALA A 201 3.46 -14.62 -9.81
N GLU A 202 4.51 -14.65 -10.63
CA GLU A 202 4.57 -14.01 -11.95
C GLU A 202 4.06 -14.90 -13.06
N SER A 203 4.35 -16.21 -13.01
CA SER A 203 3.88 -17.18 -14.00
C SER A 203 2.36 -17.36 -13.92
N LYS A 204 1.76 -17.32 -12.72
CA LYS A 204 0.30 -17.43 -12.52
C LYS A 204 -0.52 -16.21 -12.97
N ARG A 205 0.10 -15.15 -13.50
CA ARG A 205 -0.63 -13.93 -13.93
C ARG A 205 -1.40 -14.15 -15.25
N PRO A 206 -2.60 -13.55 -15.42
CA PRO A 206 -3.32 -13.54 -16.68
C PRO A 206 -2.47 -12.98 -17.84
N MET A 207 -2.61 -13.57 -19.03
CA MET A 207 -1.79 -13.23 -20.20
C MET A 207 -1.92 -11.75 -20.60
N LEU A 208 -3.14 -11.19 -20.57
CA LEU A 208 -3.39 -9.78 -20.86
C LEU A 208 -2.58 -8.85 -19.94
N LEU A 209 -2.50 -9.18 -18.65
CA LEU A 209 -1.74 -8.39 -17.68
C LEU A 209 -0.23 -8.49 -17.96
N LYS A 210 0.26 -9.67 -18.36
CA LYS A 210 1.68 -9.86 -18.76
C LYS A 210 2.06 -8.99 -19.95
N MET A 211 1.17 -8.85 -20.93
CA MET A 211 1.39 -7.98 -22.10
C MET A 211 1.32 -6.48 -21.77
N LEU A 212 0.43 -6.06 -20.87
CA LEU A 212 0.28 -4.65 -20.49
C LEU A 212 1.35 -4.17 -19.50
N LEU A 213 1.96 -5.09 -18.74
CA LEU A 213 2.92 -4.79 -17.66
C LEU A 213 4.12 -3.94 -18.10
N PRO A 214 4.81 -4.19 -19.23
CA PRO A 214 5.92 -3.35 -19.68
C PRO A 214 5.48 -1.91 -19.96
N VAL A 215 4.34 -1.72 -20.62
CA VAL A 215 3.76 -0.40 -20.92
C VAL A 215 3.34 0.30 -19.62
N ALA A 216 2.69 -0.43 -18.71
CA ALA A 216 2.31 0.09 -17.40
C ALA A 216 3.54 0.48 -16.56
N LYS A 217 4.62 -0.30 -16.56
CA LYS A 217 5.89 0.04 -15.88
C LYS A 217 6.54 1.29 -16.47
N LEU A 218 6.43 1.49 -17.79
CA LEU A 218 6.93 2.69 -18.45
C LEU A 218 6.13 3.93 -18.02
N LEU A 219 4.80 3.84 -17.98
CA LEU A 219 3.90 4.96 -17.68
C LEU A 219 3.77 5.27 -16.18
N PHE A 220 3.80 4.24 -15.33
CA PHE A 220 3.57 4.30 -13.88
C PHE A 220 4.83 3.92 -13.10
N SER A 221 5.96 4.51 -13.47
CA SER A 221 7.21 4.30 -12.75
C SER A 221 7.22 5.12 -11.46
N GLU A 222 7.28 4.42 -10.32
CA GLU A 222 7.50 5.01 -9.01
C GLU A 222 8.73 5.93 -8.99
N LYS A 223 9.86 5.49 -9.58
CA LYS A 223 11.07 6.31 -9.69
C LYS A 223 10.80 7.65 -10.39
N ALA A 224 9.92 7.68 -11.39
CA ALA A 224 9.52 8.91 -12.08
C ALA A 224 8.65 9.81 -11.19
N ASN A 225 7.68 9.22 -10.49
CA ASN A 225 6.81 9.96 -9.57
C ASN A 225 7.61 10.59 -8.42
N ARG A 226 8.57 9.85 -7.84
CA ARG A 226 9.49 10.38 -6.82
C ARG A 226 10.33 11.55 -7.35
N ARG A 227 10.85 11.46 -8.58
CA ARG A 227 11.59 12.57 -9.21
C ARG A 227 10.71 13.80 -9.42
N ARG A 228 9.46 13.62 -9.87
CA ARG A 228 8.51 14.74 -10.05
C ARG A 228 8.22 15.44 -8.73
N SER A 229 8.00 14.70 -7.66
CA SER A 229 7.78 15.29 -6.33
C SER A 229 9.05 15.97 -5.78
N ALA A 230 10.23 15.36 -5.94
CA ALA A 230 11.49 16.03 -5.60
C ALA A 230 11.67 17.35 -6.36
N MET A 231 11.39 17.36 -7.68
CA MET A 231 11.41 18.58 -8.50
C MET A 231 10.38 19.61 -8.01
N LYS A 232 9.18 19.17 -7.63
CA LYS A 232 8.14 20.03 -7.06
C LYS A 232 8.64 20.69 -5.77
N ILE A 233 9.20 19.92 -4.84
CA ILE A 233 9.77 20.42 -3.58
C ILE A 233 10.87 21.45 -3.84
N MET A 234 11.80 21.16 -4.75
CA MET A 234 12.90 22.07 -5.09
C MET A 234 12.39 23.39 -5.68
N ARG A 235 11.35 23.33 -6.51
CA ARG A 235 10.77 24.52 -7.14
C ARG A 235 9.90 25.33 -6.18
N GLU A 236 9.00 24.68 -5.46
CA GLU A 236 7.98 25.35 -4.66
C GLU A 236 8.48 25.69 -3.26
N LYS A 237 9.25 24.80 -2.61
CA LYS A 237 9.73 25.04 -1.23
C LYS A 237 11.10 25.68 -1.15
N ARG A 238 11.96 25.42 -2.14
CA ARG A 238 13.34 25.96 -2.19
C ARG A 238 13.50 27.09 -3.22
N ASN A 239 12.42 27.49 -3.87
CA ASN A 239 12.37 28.55 -4.88
C ASN A 239 13.43 28.40 -6.00
N MET A 240 13.76 27.16 -6.38
CA MET A 240 14.75 26.89 -7.42
C MET A 240 14.09 26.85 -8.81
N SER A 241 14.77 27.39 -9.81
CA SER A 241 14.40 27.18 -11.20
C SER A 241 14.57 25.70 -11.61
N ARG A 242 13.93 25.28 -12.70
CA ARG A 242 14.09 23.89 -13.21
C ARG A 242 15.55 23.56 -13.51
N VAL A 243 16.28 24.51 -14.09
CA VAL A 243 17.70 24.35 -14.42
C VAL A 243 18.53 24.22 -13.15
N GLN A 244 18.31 25.10 -12.16
CA GLN A 244 19.00 25.02 -10.87
C GLN A 244 18.77 23.68 -10.15
N ALA A 245 17.52 23.18 -10.15
CA ALA A 245 17.21 21.88 -9.55
C ALA A 245 17.89 20.70 -10.27
N ILE A 246 18.01 20.77 -11.60
CA ILE A 246 18.75 19.77 -12.38
C ILE A 246 20.25 19.82 -12.05
N LEU A 247 20.84 21.02 -12.05
CA LEU A 247 22.25 21.24 -11.71
C LEU A 247 22.56 20.78 -10.28
N PHE A 248 21.67 21.06 -9.33
CA PHE A 248 21.77 20.55 -7.96
C PHE A 248 21.79 19.02 -7.93
N GLY A 249 20.90 18.37 -8.68
CA GLY A 249 20.89 16.91 -8.81
C GLY A 249 22.16 16.33 -9.43
N ILE A 250 22.78 17.04 -10.38
CA ILE A 250 24.08 16.67 -10.96
C ILE A 250 25.18 16.81 -9.90
N LYS A 251 25.24 17.95 -9.19
CA LYS A 251 26.23 18.23 -8.14
C LYS A 251 26.20 17.18 -7.03
N ILE A 252 25.02 16.75 -6.58
CA ILE A 252 24.89 15.66 -5.60
C ILE A 252 25.43 14.34 -6.14
N ARG A 253 25.18 14.02 -7.41
CA ARG A 253 25.65 12.76 -8.01
C ARG A 253 27.15 12.78 -8.32
N GLN A 254 27.73 13.96 -8.52
CA GLN A 254 29.13 14.13 -8.89
C GLN A 254 30.09 13.53 -7.86
N SER A 255 29.77 13.63 -6.55
CA SER A 255 30.60 13.03 -5.50
C SER A 255 30.68 11.51 -5.58
N SER A 256 29.64 10.85 -6.10
CA SER A 256 29.55 9.38 -6.19
C SER A 256 29.95 8.80 -7.55
N MET A 257 29.80 9.56 -8.65
CA MET A 257 29.91 9.04 -10.02
C MET A 257 30.83 9.87 -10.93
N GLY A 258 31.44 10.94 -10.41
CA GLY A 258 32.16 11.92 -11.20
C GLY A 258 31.25 12.81 -12.06
N LEU A 259 31.84 13.82 -12.70
CA LEU A 259 31.09 14.80 -13.50
C LEU A 259 30.46 14.15 -14.75
N PHE A 260 31.26 13.41 -15.52
CA PHE A 260 30.76 12.77 -16.73
C PHE A 260 29.64 11.76 -16.44
N GLY A 261 29.83 10.89 -15.43
CA GLY A 261 28.82 9.91 -15.02
C GLY A 261 27.52 10.58 -14.53
N SER A 262 27.62 11.68 -13.78
CA SER A 262 26.44 12.40 -13.29
C SER A 262 25.67 13.13 -14.40
N VAL A 263 26.36 13.71 -15.39
CA VAL A 263 25.74 14.33 -16.57
C VAL A 263 25.08 13.27 -17.46
N ALA A 264 25.79 12.19 -17.81
CA ALA A 264 25.26 11.10 -18.62
C ALA A 264 24.02 10.47 -17.97
N LYS A 265 24.06 10.24 -16.65
CA LYS A 265 22.89 9.73 -15.90
C LYS A 265 21.70 10.69 -15.97
N THR A 266 21.95 11.98 -15.87
CA THR A 266 20.91 13.01 -15.96
C THR A 266 20.30 13.08 -17.36
N GLY A 267 21.14 13.03 -18.40
CA GLY A 267 20.70 12.93 -19.80
C GLY A 267 19.82 11.71 -20.04
N GLY A 268 20.22 10.53 -19.55
CA GLY A 268 19.42 9.31 -19.64
C GLY A 268 18.07 9.41 -18.92
N ILE A 269 18.03 10.05 -17.75
CA ILE A 269 16.77 10.30 -17.02
C ILE A 269 15.84 11.21 -17.83
N LEU A 270 16.37 12.32 -18.38
CA LEU A 270 15.61 13.25 -19.20
C LEU A 270 15.08 12.57 -20.47
N GLY A 271 15.92 11.79 -21.15
CA GLY A 271 15.52 11.04 -22.34
C GLY A 271 14.36 10.08 -22.07
N VAL A 272 14.43 9.30 -20.98
CA VAL A 272 13.34 8.40 -20.57
C VAL A 272 12.07 9.18 -20.22
N ASP A 273 12.20 10.33 -19.55
CA ASP A 273 11.03 11.13 -19.17
C ASP A 273 10.38 11.83 -20.39
N ILE A 274 11.16 12.23 -21.40
CA ILE A 274 10.66 12.71 -22.70
C ILE A 274 9.95 11.58 -23.44
N ALA A 275 10.56 10.40 -23.57
CA ALA A 275 9.95 9.25 -24.23
C ALA A 275 8.61 8.88 -23.59
N ARG A 276 8.54 8.88 -22.25
CA ARG A 276 7.28 8.70 -21.52
C ARG A 276 6.24 9.77 -21.82
N ALA A 277 6.65 11.03 -21.92
CA ALA A 277 5.73 12.11 -22.26
C ALA A 277 5.15 11.93 -23.66
N VAL A 278 5.99 11.55 -24.63
CA VAL A 278 5.57 11.22 -26.01
C VAL A 278 4.59 10.05 -26.00
N VAL A 279 4.96 8.91 -25.43
CA VAL A 279 4.08 7.71 -25.37
C VAL A 279 2.76 8.04 -24.68
N LYS A 280 2.79 8.78 -23.55
CA LYS A 280 1.57 9.20 -22.85
C LYS A 280 0.67 10.08 -23.72
N ASN A 281 1.25 11.01 -24.48
CA ASN A 281 0.48 11.88 -25.37
C ASN A 281 -0.07 11.11 -26.57
N VAL A 282 0.71 10.21 -27.16
CA VAL A 282 0.23 9.31 -28.23
C VAL A 282 -0.94 8.47 -27.74
N LEU A 283 -0.83 7.83 -26.57
CA LEU A 283 -1.93 7.04 -26.00
C LEU A 283 -3.17 7.88 -25.70
N LYS A 284 -2.99 9.14 -25.25
CA LYS A 284 -4.11 10.06 -25.06
C LYS A 284 -4.81 10.37 -26.37
N ILE A 285 -4.06 10.61 -27.44
CA ILE A 285 -4.60 10.96 -28.75
C ILE A 285 -5.27 9.74 -29.40
N VAL A 286 -4.63 8.58 -29.35
CA VAL A 286 -5.11 7.36 -30.03
C VAL A 286 -6.28 6.70 -29.30
N PHE A 287 -6.26 6.67 -27.97
CA PHE A 287 -7.28 5.92 -27.21
C PHE A 287 -8.19 6.83 -26.39
N LEU A 288 -7.61 7.74 -25.59
CA LEU A 288 -8.38 8.49 -24.61
C LEU A 288 -9.32 9.51 -25.27
N TYR A 289 -8.87 10.23 -26.30
CA TYR A 289 -9.68 11.24 -26.98
C TYR A 289 -10.81 10.62 -27.79
N PRO A 290 -10.60 9.56 -28.60
CA PRO A 290 -11.70 8.87 -29.29
C PRO A 290 -12.72 8.28 -28.32
N LEU A 291 -12.28 7.59 -27.26
CA LEU A 291 -13.20 7.03 -26.25
C LEU A 291 -14.01 8.12 -25.55
N ARG A 292 -13.40 9.27 -25.26
CA ARG A 292 -14.12 10.42 -24.70
C ARG A 292 -15.12 11.02 -25.67
N LEU A 293 -14.77 11.08 -26.94
CA LEU A 293 -15.64 11.59 -27.98
C LEU A 293 -16.85 10.66 -28.17
N ILE A 294 -16.63 9.35 -28.25
CA ILE A 294 -17.69 8.32 -28.26
C ILE A 294 -18.56 8.44 -27.01
N GLY A 295 -17.96 8.53 -25.82
CA GLY A 295 -18.71 8.71 -24.57
C GLY A 295 -19.45 10.05 -24.48
N GLY A 296 -19.01 11.09 -25.19
CA GLY A 296 -19.74 12.33 -25.38
C GLY A 296 -20.97 12.13 -26.26
N ILE A 297 -20.79 11.51 -27.43
CA ILE A 297 -21.86 11.19 -28.37
C ILE A 297 -22.95 10.35 -27.70
N ILE A 298 -22.57 9.26 -27.02
CA ILE A 298 -23.52 8.37 -26.32
C ILE A 298 -24.34 9.14 -25.27
N ARG A 299 -23.71 10.06 -24.54
CA ARG A 299 -24.42 10.87 -23.53
C ARG A 299 -25.41 11.85 -24.17
N THR A 300 -25.01 12.50 -25.26
CA THR A 300 -25.91 13.39 -26.02
C THR A 300 -27.10 12.62 -26.57
N MET A 301 -26.87 11.43 -27.16
CA MET A 301 -27.95 10.55 -27.64
C MET A 301 -28.89 10.13 -26.50
N LYS A 302 -28.35 9.68 -25.36
CA LYS A 302 -29.18 9.30 -24.19
C LYS A 302 -30.02 10.47 -23.68
N LYS A 303 -29.47 11.68 -23.68
CA LYS A 303 -30.19 12.90 -23.28
C LYS A 303 -31.31 13.24 -24.27
N MET A 304 -31.07 13.11 -25.58
CA MET A 304 -32.11 13.28 -26.61
C MET A 304 -33.22 12.24 -26.50
N LEU A 305 -32.90 11.02 -26.08
CA LEU A 305 -33.85 9.93 -25.85
C LEU A 305 -34.56 9.99 -24.48
N GLY A 306 -34.40 11.08 -23.71
CA GLY A 306 -35.05 11.25 -22.40
C GLY A 306 -34.53 10.33 -21.29
N MET A 307 -33.42 9.63 -21.51
CA MET A 307 -32.85 8.69 -20.53
C MET A 307 -32.05 9.44 -19.44
N LYS A 308 -32.11 8.96 -18.19
CA LYS A 308 -31.25 9.46 -17.10
C LYS A 308 -29.77 9.24 -17.45
N VAL A 309 -29.00 10.32 -17.49
CA VAL A 309 -27.55 10.29 -17.73
C VAL A 309 -26.82 10.47 -16.40
N LYS A 310 -25.93 9.53 -16.03
CA LYS A 310 -25.05 9.72 -14.87
C LYS A 310 -24.02 10.83 -15.18
N PRO A 311 -23.70 11.71 -14.20
CA PRO A 311 -22.69 12.74 -14.38
C PRO A 311 -21.33 12.11 -14.73
N SER A 312 -20.50 12.88 -15.41
CA SER A 312 -19.19 12.38 -15.84
C SER A 312 -18.30 12.15 -14.62
N LEU A 313 -17.41 11.14 -14.68
CA LEU A 313 -16.37 10.85 -13.68
C LEU A 313 -15.35 12.00 -13.42
N ARG A 314 -15.63 13.21 -13.92
CA ARG A 314 -14.82 14.43 -13.74
C ARG A 314 -15.46 15.46 -12.81
N GLU A 315 -16.70 15.26 -12.37
CA GLU A 315 -17.30 16.03 -11.27
C GLU A 315 -17.15 15.25 -9.96
#